data_AF-A0A2V9F5C2-F1
#
_entry.id   AF-A0A2V9F5C2-F1
#
_cell.length_a   1.000
_cell.length_b   1.000
_cell.length_c   1.000
_cell.angle_alpha   90.00
_cell.angle_beta   90.00
_cell.angle_gamma   90.00
#
_symmetry.space_group_name_H-M   'P 1'
#
loop_
_entity.id
_entity.type
_entity.pdbx_description
1 polymer ?
#
loop_
_entity_poly.entity_id
_entity_poly.type
_entity_poly.pdbx_seq_one_letter_code
_entity_poly.pdbx_strand_id
1 'polypeptide(L)'
;MEFAAKLQASLQEFTASGIVEVRENGGRIAPFSGMSWEVRGDSAKPLLHLWSEQFNLTRRVIAITDHSDQRLALAVERFGRHKPDRLEFVRREFERGARQVSHEQFRDRLVQLLAEQFPDQTVESLVVAPDLEHSLSGNYARGILRRGSACVAVLAVPGGESSDVADNSLTFALLWMRRARESNRRGAVTGLRIILPKNGCAAVAHRLAALDPKLAVELYEHDAALNTLEKIDPQRAGNLDAWLVPQHESEALLAQARSALDAIVAGAPQAVTLHPAAQSREVWLRYRGLAFARWDNGRVFFGINDASEELTPSSRPTLRRILHDLEVHRHPLARDTRHSLHRAQPERWLESMVREDITRVDAMLDQRFVYAQVFANAGGEHGILDLLTVTRSGRLAIIELKASEHIHLPLQAADYWLRVRRQLQSGEIARYGYFPGVALQQAPPLVYLVAPALRFHPATDDLLNCLSTEMEIVRVGLAEGWRRGLRVVMRQ
;
A
#
# COMPACT_ATOMS: atom_id res chain seq x y z
N MET A 1 21.51 -21.61 17.48
CA MET A 1 20.44 -21.33 18.46
C MET A 1 20.42 -19.87 18.92
N GLU A 2 21.56 -19.20 19.12
CA GLU A 2 21.59 -17.86 19.72
C GLU A 2 21.03 -16.72 18.87
N PHE A 3 21.24 -16.68 17.55
CA PHE A 3 20.98 -15.44 16.81
C PHE A 3 19.49 -15.15 16.58
N ALA A 4 18.67 -16.15 16.21
CA ALA A 4 17.22 -15.98 16.10
C ALA A 4 16.56 -15.58 17.44
N ALA A 5 16.96 -16.22 18.54
CA ALA A 5 16.47 -15.88 19.88
C ALA A 5 16.93 -14.48 20.32
N LYS A 6 18.19 -14.12 20.02
CA LYS A 6 18.73 -12.77 20.26
C LYS A 6 17.98 -11.72 19.45
N LEU A 7 17.71 -11.98 18.17
CA LEU A 7 16.95 -11.07 17.31
C LEU A 7 15.51 -10.89 17.82
N GLN A 8 14.85 -11.98 18.22
CA GLN A 8 13.52 -11.93 18.81
C GLN A 8 13.52 -11.14 20.11
N ALA A 9 14.47 -11.39 21.01
CA ALA A 9 14.61 -10.66 22.26
C ALA A 9 14.87 -9.17 22.01
N SER A 10 15.77 -8.82 21.08
CA SER A 10 16.05 -7.43 20.70
C SER A 10 14.83 -6.75 20.09
N LEU A 11 14.09 -7.41 19.20
CA LEU A 11 12.85 -6.84 18.65
C LEU A 11 11.77 -6.68 19.72
N GLN A 12 11.60 -7.65 20.59
CA GLN A 12 10.59 -7.62 21.65
C GLN A 12 10.89 -6.54 22.68
N GLU A 13 12.16 -6.40 23.09
CA GLU A 13 12.64 -5.29 23.89
C GLU A 13 12.39 -3.96 23.17
N PHE A 14 12.89 -3.83 21.93
CA PHE A 14 12.85 -2.59 21.17
C PHE A 14 11.42 -2.10 20.89
N THR A 15 10.47 -3.01 20.76
CA THR A 15 9.07 -2.72 20.41
C THR A 15 8.13 -2.71 21.61
N ALA A 16 8.59 -3.12 22.80
CA ALA A 16 7.80 -3.10 24.03
C ALA A 16 7.40 -1.69 24.48
N SER A 17 8.10 -0.65 24.02
CA SER A 17 7.82 0.74 24.38
C SER A 17 8.25 1.72 23.28
N GLY A 18 7.53 2.84 23.19
CA GLY A 18 7.79 3.90 22.22
C GLY A 18 7.11 3.71 20.86
N ILE A 19 7.12 4.76 20.06
CA ILE A 19 6.62 4.70 18.68
C ILE A 19 7.78 4.26 17.80
N VAL A 20 7.78 3.01 17.35
CA VAL A 20 8.84 2.49 16.49
C VAL A 20 8.51 2.76 15.02
N GLU A 21 9.51 3.19 14.26
CA GLU A 21 9.45 3.36 12.80
C GLU A 21 10.40 2.37 12.14
N VAL A 22 9.94 1.72 11.06
CA VAL A 22 10.75 0.81 10.24
C VAL A 22 11.31 1.57 9.04
N ARG A 23 12.61 1.47 8.80
CA ARG A 23 13.31 2.07 7.65
C ARG A 23 14.14 1.02 6.91
N GLU A 24 14.27 1.12 5.59
CA GLU A 24 15.17 0.26 4.79
C GLU A 24 16.04 1.17 3.93
N ASN A 25 17.35 1.00 4.05
CA ASN A 25 18.37 1.82 3.40
C ASN A 25 18.19 3.33 3.62
N GLY A 26 17.72 3.71 4.82
CA GLY A 26 17.47 5.11 5.19
C GLY A 26 16.12 5.68 4.72
N GLY A 27 15.37 4.97 3.88
CA GLY A 27 13.99 5.31 3.51
C GLY A 27 13.01 4.76 4.53
N ARG A 28 12.01 5.54 4.93
CA ARG A 28 10.93 5.06 5.82
C ARG A 28 10.04 4.06 5.07
N ILE A 29 9.71 2.95 5.73
CA ILE A 29 8.92 1.84 5.14
C ILE A 29 7.56 1.65 5.79
N ALA A 30 7.43 1.84 7.10
CA ALA A 30 6.16 1.71 7.82
C ALA A 30 6.29 2.23 9.26
N PRO A 31 5.23 2.77 9.88
CA PRO A 31 5.13 2.78 11.33
C PRO A 31 5.01 1.33 11.84
N PHE A 32 5.71 1.00 12.93
CA PHE A 32 5.60 -0.32 13.56
C PHE A 32 4.34 -0.46 14.43
N SER A 33 3.66 0.65 14.73
CA SER A 33 2.43 0.63 15.52
C SER A 33 1.32 -0.13 14.81
N GLY A 34 0.71 -1.12 15.48
CA GLY A 34 -0.32 -1.98 14.89
C GLY A 34 0.22 -3.02 13.91
N MET A 35 1.54 -3.16 13.79
CA MET A 35 2.20 -4.17 12.98
C MET A 35 2.44 -5.43 13.81
N SER A 36 1.96 -6.57 13.33
CA SER A 36 2.36 -7.86 13.86
C SER A 36 3.71 -8.26 13.26
N TRP A 37 4.50 -9.01 14.00
CA TRP A 37 5.83 -9.41 13.56
C TRP A 37 6.27 -10.75 14.13
N GLU A 38 7.17 -11.42 13.42
CA GLU A 38 7.81 -12.66 13.86
C GLU A 38 9.25 -12.73 13.41
N VAL A 39 10.04 -13.46 14.18
CA VAL A 39 11.33 -13.99 13.76
C VAL A 39 11.19 -15.50 13.59
N ARG A 40 11.59 -16.04 12.44
CA ARG A 40 11.43 -17.44 12.05
C ARG A 40 12.65 -17.98 11.30
N GLY A 41 12.65 -19.26 10.93
CA GLY A 41 13.66 -19.83 10.02
C GLY A 41 14.96 -20.30 10.72
N ASP A 42 16.04 -20.43 9.93
CA ASP A 42 17.34 -20.93 10.42
C ASP A 42 17.88 -20.05 11.56
N SER A 43 18.34 -20.68 12.64
CA SER A 43 18.92 -19.99 13.80
C SER A 43 20.16 -19.15 13.46
N ALA A 44 20.83 -19.40 12.34
CA ALA A 44 21.97 -18.62 11.86
C ALA A 44 21.58 -17.46 10.92
N LYS A 45 20.47 -17.59 10.17
CA LYS A 45 19.96 -16.58 9.23
C LYS A 45 18.43 -16.52 9.28
N PRO A 46 17.86 -15.99 10.37
CA PRO A 46 16.42 -15.99 10.58
C PRO A 46 15.71 -15.07 9.57
N LEU A 47 14.49 -15.45 9.19
CA LEU A 47 13.55 -14.60 8.47
C LEU A 47 12.79 -13.73 9.47
N LEU A 48 12.82 -12.43 9.26
CA LEU A 48 11.98 -11.45 9.94
C LEU A 48 10.78 -11.13 9.05
N HIS A 49 9.58 -11.34 9.56
CA HIS A 49 8.33 -11.01 8.88
C HIS A 49 7.57 -9.95 9.68
N LEU A 50 7.16 -8.88 9.00
CA LEU A 50 6.41 -7.75 9.53
C LEU A 50 5.14 -7.59 8.70
N TRP A 51 3.96 -7.47 9.31
CA TRP A 51 2.71 -7.30 8.55
C TRP A 51 1.63 -6.49 9.28
N SER A 52 0.79 -5.85 8.48
CA SER A 52 -0.44 -5.16 8.87
C SER A 52 -1.48 -5.32 7.74
N GLU A 53 -2.62 -4.63 7.80
CA GLU A 53 -3.60 -4.62 6.70
C GLU A 53 -3.03 -3.99 5.41
N GLN A 54 -2.13 -3.01 5.56
CA GLN A 54 -1.60 -2.21 4.46
C GLN A 54 -0.16 -2.58 4.08
N PHE A 55 0.49 -3.40 4.91
CA PHE A 55 1.91 -3.68 4.81
C PHE A 55 2.24 -5.16 5.00
N ASN A 56 3.17 -5.68 4.21
CA ASN A 56 3.76 -6.99 4.45
C ASN A 56 5.22 -6.96 3.99
N LEU A 57 6.15 -7.34 4.86
CA LEU A 57 7.58 -7.35 4.60
C LEU A 57 8.21 -8.59 5.22
N THR A 58 8.85 -9.42 4.38
CA THR A 58 9.70 -10.51 4.83
C THR A 58 11.14 -10.30 4.36
N ARG A 59 12.10 -10.45 5.27
CA ARG A 59 13.54 -10.27 5.02
C ARG A 59 14.35 -11.34 5.75
N ARG A 60 15.41 -11.85 5.11
CA ARG A 60 16.38 -12.70 5.79
C ARG A 60 17.41 -11.85 6.51
N VAL A 61 17.50 -11.99 7.82
CA VAL A 61 18.41 -11.23 8.67
C VAL A 61 19.73 -11.98 8.77
N ILE A 62 20.82 -11.28 8.41
CA ILE A 62 22.19 -11.78 8.42
C ILE A 62 22.87 -11.45 9.73
N ALA A 63 22.65 -10.22 10.23
CA ALA A 63 23.28 -9.72 11.44
C ALA A 63 22.46 -8.56 12.03
N ILE A 64 22.55 -8.38 13.34
CA ILE A 64 22.22 -7.11 14.00
C ILE A 64 23.49 -6.25 13.90
N THR A 65 23.43 -5.18 13.11
CA THR A 65 24.56 -4.28 12.86
C THR A 65 24.64 -3.13 13.84
N ASP A 66 23.52 -2.77 14.48
CA ASP A 66 23.44 -1.72 15.49
C ASP A 66 22.33 -2.08 16.48
N HIS A 67 22.56 -1.91 17.78
CA HIS A 67 21.54 -2.06 18.81
C HIS A 67 21.82 -1.06 19.93
N SER A 68 20.96 -0.06 20.01
CA SER A 68 20.96 1.02 21.00
C SER A 68 19.53 1.27 21.47
N ASP A 69 19.36 2.10 22.50
CA ASP A 69 18.04 2.44 23.03
C ASP A 69 17.13 3.09 21.97
N GLN A 70 17.70 3.81 21.00
CA GLN A 70 16.95 4.52 19.96
C GLN A 70 16.95 3.83 18.59
N ARG A 71 17.84 2.87 18.34
CA ARG A 71 18.00 2.25 17.02
C ARG A 71 18.40 0.79 17.11
N LEU A 72 17.68 -0.07 16.39
CA LEU A 72 18.05 -1.44 16.09
C LEU A 72 18.20 -1.57 14.56
N ALA A 73 19.44 -1.71 14.07
CA ALA A 73 19.71 -1.90 12.65
C ALA A 73 20.12 -3.35 12.34
N LEU A 74 19.59 -3.87 11.25
CA LEU A 74 19.73 -5.23 10.77
C LEU A 74 20.34 -5.21 9.36
N ALA A 75 21.32 -6.07 9.10
CA ALA A 75 21.72 -6.40 7.74
C ALA A 75 20.79 -7.49 7.20
N VAL A 76 20.18 -7.25 6.04
CA VAL A 76 19.19 -8.15 5.44
C VAL A 76 19.53 -8.54 3.99
N GLU A 77 19.25 -9.79 3.60
CA GLU A 77 19.34 -10.24 2.21
C GLU A 77 18.04 -9.88 1.47
N ARG A 78 18.19 -9.27 0.29
CA ARG A 78 17.11 -9.03 -0.69
C ARG A 78 17.39 -9.81 -1.96
N PHE A 79 16.33 -10.33 -2.59
CA PHE A 79 16.45 -11.09 -3.83
C PHE A 79 17.05 -10.23 -4.95
N GLY A 80 18.02 -10.79 -5.69
CA GLY A 80 18.65 -10.14 -6.85
C GLY A 80 19.80 -9.18 -6.58
N ARG A 81 20.28 -9.02 -5.33
CA ARG A 81 21.44 -8.16 -5.00
C ARG A 81 22.51 -8.93 -4.21
N HIS A 82 23.78 -8.69 -4.55
CA HIS A 82 24.94 -9.30 -3.89
C HIS A 82 25.35 -8.59 -2.59
N LYS A 83 24.90 -7.35 -2.36
CA LYS A 83 25.19 -6.59 -1.14
C LYS A 83 23.98 -6.63 -0.19
N PRO A 84 24.17 -6.86 1.11
CA PRO A 84 23.09 -6.80 2.08
C PRO A 84 22.55 -5.38 2.24
N ASP A 85 21.23 -5.27 2.30
CA ASP A 85 20.51 -4.03 2.59
C ASP A 85 20.44 -3.81 4.10
N ARG A 86 20.11 -2.59 4.53
CA ARG A 86 20.00 -2.21 5.94
C ARG A 86 18.54 -1.98 6.32
N LEU A 87 17.96 -2.83 7.17
CA LEU A 87 16.63 -2.65 7.76
C LEU A 87 16.78 -2.11 9.18
N GLU A 88 16.06 -1.06 9.56
CA GLU A 88 16.27 -0.33 10.80
C GLU A 88 14.93 -0.12 11.52
N PHE A 89 14.91 -0.39 12.82
CA PHE A 89 13.86 0.02 13.73
C PHE A 89 14.40 1.21 14.51
N VAL A 90 13.66 2.31 14.49
CA VAL A 90 14.05 3.53 15.19
C VAL A 90 12.95 3.83 16.18
N ARG A 91 13.26 3.81 17.49
CA ARG A 91 12.33 4.29 18.52
C ARG A 91 12.29 5.79 18.36
N ARG A 92 11.10 6.30 18.05
CA ARG A 92 10.77 7.67 18.38
C ARG A 92 10.46 7.67 19.86
N GLU A 93 11.46 7.99 20.67
CA GLU A 93 11.15 8.62 21.95
C GLU A 93 10.29 9.85 21.65
N PHE A 94 9.46 10.26 22.61
CA PHE A 94 8.99 11.65 22.66
C PHE A 94 10.17 12.61 22.90
N GLU A 95 11.36 12.34 22.38
CA GLU A 95 12.25 13.39 21.96
C GLU A 95 11.47 14.19 20.94
N ARG A 96 11.02 15.36 21.38
CA ARG A 96 10.68 16.49 20.52
C ARG A 96 11.90 16.73 19.63
N GLY A 97 12.03 15.96 18.55
CA GLY A 97 13.11 16.07 17.60
C GLY A 97 13.19 17.52 17.19
N ALA A 98 14.30 18.16 17.52
CA ALA A 98 14.68 19.52 17.18
C ALA A 98 13.49 20.45 16.84
N ARG A 99 12.72 20.87 17.85
CA ARG A 99 11.54 21.75 17.72
C ARG A 99 10.56 21.23 16.65
N GLN A 100 9.64 20.34 17.04
CA GLN A 100 8.38 20.18 16.30
C GLN A 100 7.71 21.56 16.25
N VAL A 101 7.89 22.24 15.12
CA VAL A 101 7.33 23.55 14.85
C VAL A 101 5.83 23.35 14.93
N SER A 102 5.12 24.12 15.77
CA SER A 102 3.66 24.01 15.80
C SER A 102 3.12 24.27 14.39
N HIS A 103 1.95 23.73 14.05
CA HIS A 103 1.38 23.96 12.72
C HIS A 103 1.24 25.47 12.43
N GLU A 104 0.99 26.30 13.45
CA GLU A 104 0.99 27.77 13.34
C GLU A 104 2.38 28.34 13.06
N GLN A 105 3.41 27.87 13.78
CA GLN A 105 4.78 28.31 13.53
C GLN A 105 5.28 27.87 12.14
N PHE A 106 4.82 26.71 11.64
CA PHE A 106 5.16 26.21 10.32
C PHE A 106 4.47 27.08 9.26
N ARG A 107 3.20 27.42 9.46
CA ARG A 107 2.48 28.39 8.64
C ARG A 107 3.26 29.70 8.55
N ASP A 108 3.68 30.27 9.67
CA ASP A 108 4.36 31.58 9.68
C ASP A 108 5.69 31.54 8.94
N ARG A 109 6.47 30.47 9.10
CA ARG A 109 7.70 30.24 8.32
C ARG A 109 7.42 30.05 6.84
N LEU A 110 6.35 29.32 6.51
CA LEU A 110 5.96 29.07 5.13
C LEU A 110 5.52 30.37 4.43
N VAL A 111 4.84 31.29 5.12
CA VAL A 111 4.53 32.63 4.55
C VAL A 111 5.81 33.36 4.15
N GLN A 112 6.80 33.40 5.05
CA GLN A 112 8.09 34.06 4.78
C GLN A 112 8.81 33.39 3.62
N LEU A 113 8.91 32.06 3.65
CA LEU A 113 9.54 31.27 2.59
C LEU A 113 8.89 31.48 1.22
N LEU A 114 7.56 31.50 1.16
CA LEU A 114 6.83 31.71 -0.10
C LEU A 114 7.06 33.13 -0.64
N ALA A 115 7.11 34.14 0.23
CA ALA A 115 7.40 35.52 -0.18
C ALA A 115 8.85 35.68 -0.69
N GLU A 116 9.81 34.98 -0.09
CA GLU A 116 11.22 35.00 -0.50
C GLU A 116 11.45 34.25 -1.82
N GLN A 117 10.86 33.07 -1.97
CA GLN A 117 11.07 32.19 -3.15
C GLN A 117 10.22 32.61 -4.36
N PHE A 118 9.11 33.32 -4.14
CA PHE A 118 8.20 33.77 -5.20
C PHE A 118 7.87 35.26 -5.03
N PRO A 119 8.83 36.19 -5.21
CA PRO A 119 8.65 37.62 -4.93
C PRO A 119 7.58 38.30 -5.81
N ASP A 120 7.28 37.71 -6.98
CA ASP A 120 6.22 38.15 -7.89
C ASP A 120 4.81 37.73 -7.44
N GLN A 121 4.69 36.95 -6.36
CA GLN A 121 3.44 36.37 -5.88
C GLN A 121 3.13 36.82 -4.46
N THR A 122 1.86 37.13 -4.18
CA THR A 122 1.42 37.47 -2.84
C THR A 122 0.67 36.30 -2.21
N VAL A 123 0.93 36.04 -0.91
CA VAL A 123 0.18 35.05 -0.13
C VAL A 123 -1.16 35.67 0.25
N GLU A 124 -2.25 35.21 -0.38
CA GLU A 124 -3.60 35.71 -0.09
C GLU A 124 -4.20 35.02 1.13
N SER A 125 -3.97 33.72 1.27
CA SER A 125 -4.40 32.94 2.42
C SER A 125 -3.45 31.78 2.66
N LEU A 126 -3.28 31.40 3.93
CA LEU A 126 -2.58 30.19 4.34
C LEU A 126 -3.19 29.70 5.67
N VAL A 127 -3.74 28.49 5.65
CA VAL A 127 -4.54 27.90 6.73
C VAL A 127 -4.00 26.51 7.06
N VAL A 128 -3.92 26.20 8.34
CA VAL A 128 -3.58 24.87 8.89
C VAL A 128 -4.74 24.22 9.64
N ALA A 129 -5.80 24.99 9.93
CA ALA A 129 -6.98 24.48 10.60
C ALA A 129 -7.68 23.39 9.77
N PRO A 130 -8.17 22.30 10.41
CA PRO A 130 -8.88 21.23 9.73
C PRO A 130 -10.23 21.71 9.18
N ASP A 131 -10.61 21.14 8.04
CA ASP A 131 -11.90 21.29 7.38
C ASP A 131 -12.41 19.89 7.01
N LEU A 132 -12.92 19.17 8.03
CA LEU A 132 -13.28 17.75 7.93
C LEU A 132 -14.50 17.51 7.04
N GLU A 133 -15.38 18.51 6.88
CA GLU A 133 -16.50 18.49 5.94
C GLU A 133 -16.01 18.26 4.51
N HIS A 134 -14.84 18.82 4.17
CA HIS A 134 -14.22 18.71 2.85
C HIS A 134 -13.02 17.75 2.84
N SER A 135 -12.93 16.88 3.85
CA SER A 135 -11.86 15.88 4.01
C SER A 135 -10.45 16.47 4.08
N LEU A 136 -10.28 17.71 4.56
CA LEU A 136 -8.99 18.36 4.69
C LEU A 136 -8.53 18.34 6.15
N SER A 137 -7.51 17.54 6.48
CA SER A 137 -7.00 17.39 7.84
C SER A 137 -6.10 18.56 8.28
N GLY A 138 -5.75 18.63 9.57
CA GLY A 138 -4.82 19.65 10.10
C GLY A 138 -3.35 19.39 9.73
N ASN A 139 -3.03 18.25 9.11
CA ASN A 139 -1.64 17.82 8.84
C ASN A 139 -0.96 18.62 7.72
N TYR A 140 -1.69 19.49 7.03
CA TYR A 140 -1.21 20.21 5.85
C TYR A 140 -1.47 21.70 5.99
N ALA A 141 -0.48 22.52 5.64
CA ALA A 141 -0.72 23.93 5.37
C ALA A 141 -1.28 24.08 3.96
N ARG A 142 -2.38 24.82 3.83
CA ARG A 142 -3.11 25.02 2.57
C ARG A 142 -3.29 26.50 2.31
N GLY A 143 -3.01 26.96 1.10
CA GLY A 143 -3.08 28.38 0.79
C GLY A 143 -3.34 28.71 -0.66
N ILE A 144 -3.44 30.00 -0.94
CA ILE A 144 -3.58 30.57 -2.28
C ILE A 144 -2.51 31.64 -2.45
N LEU A 145 -1.72 31.50 -3.52
CA LEU A 145 -0.79 32.50 -4.01
C LEU A 145 -1.40 33.24 -5.19
N ARG A 146 -1.14 34.55 -5.31
CA ARG A 146 -1.70 35.40 -6.35
C ARG A 146 -0.60 36.11 -7.13
N ARG A 147 -0.73 36.10 -8.45
CA ARG A 147 0.05 36.93 -9.39
C ARG A 147 -0.91 37.64 -10.34
N GLY A 148 -1.21 38.90 -10.07
CA GLY A 148 -2.26 39.63 -10.80
C GLY A 148 -3.62 38.96 -10.66
N SER A 149 -4.22 38.54 -11.78
CA SER A 149 -5.51 37.82 -11.83
C SER A 149 -5.39 36.29 -11.74
N ALA A 150 -4.18 35.74 -11.82
CA ALA A 150 -3.93 34.32 -11.71
C ALA A 150 -3.65 33.92 -10.26
N CYS A 151 -4.24 32.80 -9.84
CA CYS A 151 -4.02 32.21 -8.53
C CYS A 151 -3.41 30.80 -8.66
N VAL A 152 -2.61 30.40 -7.68
CA VAL A 152 -2.04 29.06 -7.54
C VAL A 152 -2.42 28.53 -6.16
N ALA A 153 -3.04 27.35 -6.11
CA ALA A 153 -3.29 26.66 -4.86
C ALA A 153 -1.98 26.08 -4.34
N VAL A 154 -1.74 26.14 -3.03
CA VAL A 154 -0.56 25.57 -2.40
C VAL A 154 -0.99 24.58 -1.33
N LEU A 155 -0.34 23.42 -1.30
CA LEU A 155 -0.36 22.50 -0.17
C LEU A 155 1.07 22.19 0.26
N ALA A 156 1.37 22.32 1.54
CA ALA A 156 2.66 22.04 2.12
C ALA A 156 2.56 21.07 3.31
N VAL A 157 3.46 20.10 3.35
CA VAL A 157 3.58 19.13 4.44
C VAL A 157 4.66 19.61 5.42
N PRO A 158 4.34 19.81 6.71
CA PRO A 158 5.33 20.18 7.72
C PRO A 158 6.46 19.16 7.85
N GLY A 159 7.66 19.65 8.16
CA GLY A 159 8.78 18.79 8.55
C GLY A 159 8.46 18.04 9.84
N GLY A 160 8.65 16.72 9.85
CA GLY A 160 8.39 15.85 11.00
C GLY A 160 7.11 15.00 10.93
N GLU A 161 6.24 15.27 9.95
CA GLU A 161 5.11 14.39 9.61
C GLU A 161 5.59 13.01 9.12
N SER A 162 4.67 12.03 9.10
CA SER A 162 4.99 10.68 8.59
C SER A 162 5.19 10.65 7.07
N SER A 163 5.90 9.63 6.58
CA SER A 163 5.97 9.36 5.13
C SER A 163 4.58 9.10 4.57
N ASP A 164 3.73 8.34 5.25
CA ASP A 164 2.30 8.21 4.89
C ASP A 164 1.58 9.55 4.63
N VAL A 165 1.82 10.58 5.44
CA VAL A 165 1.21 11.92 5.24
C VAL A 165 1.79 12.60 4.01
N ALA A 166 3.12 12.52 3.82
CA ALA A 166 3.77 13.06 2.64
C ALA A 166 3.33 12.35 1.35
N ASP A 167 3.27 11.02 1.35
CA ASP A 167 2.93 10.20 0.20
C ASP A 167 1.46 10.37 -0.21
N ASN A 168 0.56 10.50 0.77
CA ASN A 168 -0.88 10.70 0.53
C ASN A 168 -1.26 12.17 0.29
N SER A 169 -0.32 13.10 0.42
CA SER A 169 -0.54 14.55 0.31
C SER A 169 -1.19 14.96 -1.02
N LEU A 170 -0.88 14.26 -2.13
CA LEU A 170 -1.44 14.55 -3.45
C LEU A 170 -2.98 14.50 -3.46
N THR A 171 -3.57 13.56 -2.71
CA THR A 171 -5.04 13.45 -2.57
C THR A 171 -5.60 14.77 -2.06
N PHE A 172 -5.08 15.23 -0.93
CA PHE A 172 -5.56 16.44 -0.27
C PHE A 172 -5.19 17.71 -1.05
N ALA A 173 -4.10 17.68 -1.82
CA ALA A 173 -3.67 18.80 -2.65
C ALA A 173 -4.63 19.02 -3.82
N LEU A 174 -5.11 17.94 -4.45
CA LEU A 174 -6.12 18.00 -5.50
C LEU A 174 -7.48 18.46 -4.97
N LEU A 175 -7.91 17.96 -3.80
CA LEU A 175 -9.13 18.41 -3.14
C LEU A 175 -9.06 19.88 -2.75
N TRP A 176 -7.91 20.33 -2.24
CA TRP A 176 -7.68 21.73 -1.94
C TRP A 176 -7.73 22.60 -3.19
N MET A 177 -7.07 22.20 -4.28
CA MET A 177 -7.11 22.94 -5.55
C MET A 177 -8.55 23.09 -6.06
N ARG A 178 -9.36 22.04 -5.97
CA ARG A 178 -10.77 22.10 -6.35
C ARG A 178 -11.54 23.09 -5.47
N ARG A 179 -11.43 22.98 -4.15
CA ARG A 179 -12.07 23.91 -3.21
C ARG A 179 -11.63 25.35 -3.45
N ALA A 180 -10.36 25.57 -3.74
CA ALA A 180 -9.84 26.88 -4.09
C ALA A 180 -10.46 27.41 -5.39
N ARG A 181 -10.72 26.57 -6.39
CA ARG A 181 -11.44 26.95 -7.63
C ARG A 181 -12.89 27.36 -7.36
N GLU A 182 -13.58 26.65 -6.46
CA GLU A 182 -14.98 26.92 -6.14
C GLU A 182 -15.17 28.15 -5.24
N SER A 183 -14.25 28.37 -4.30
CA SER A 183 -14.35 29.44 -3.30
C SER A 183 -13.69 30.76 -3.72
N ASN A 184 -12.74 30.73 -4.65
CA ASN A 184 -11.99 31.93 -5.02
C ASN A 184 -12.81 32.84 -5.95
N ARG A 185 -13.23 33.99 -5.41
CA ARG A 185 -13.98 35.01 -6.15
C ARG A 185 -13.09 36.02 -6.89
N ARG A 186 -11.78 35.99 -6.67
CA ARG A 186 -10.86 37.09 -7.02
C ARG A 186 -9.80 36.70 -8.05
N GLY A 187 -9.97 35.59 -8.75
CA GLY A 187 -9.05 35.14 -9.81
C GLY A 187 -9.24 33.67 -10.16
N ALA A 188 -8.72 33.24 -11.31
CA ALA A 188 -8.76 31.83 -11.70
C ALA A 188 -7.62 31.07 -11.02
N VAL A 189 -7.91 29.93 -10.37
CA VAL A 189 -6.89 29.03 -9.83
C VAL A 189 -6.35 28.16 -10.97
N THR A 190 -5.18 28.55 -11.47
CA THR A 190 -4.55 28.04 -12.68
C THR A 190 -3.65 26.83 -12.45
N GLY A 191 -3.20 26.60 -11.21
CA GLY A 191 -2.32 25.48 -10.89
C GLY A 191 -2.27 25.15 -9.41
N LEU A 192 -1.52 24.10 -9.10
CA LEU A 192 -1.28 23.55 -7.78
C LEU A 192 0.23 23.46 -7.53
N ARG A 193 0.67 23.90 -6.36
CA ARG A 193 2.04 23.72 -5.87
C ARG A 193 2.02 22.82 -4.65
N ILE A 194 2.77 21.72 -4.71
CA ILE A 194 2.93 20.78 -3.61
C ILE A 194 4.34 20.94 -3.05
N ILE A 195 4.45 21.19 -1.76
CA ILE A 195 5.72 21.36 -1.05
C ILE A 195 5.85 20.24 -0.03
N LEU A 196 6.85 19.40 -0.19
CA LEU A 196 7.10 18.24 0.67
C LEU A 196 8.43 18.38 1.40
N PRO A 197 8.62 17.74 2.56
CA PRO A 197 9.94 17.65 3.19
C PRO A 197 10.96 17.06 2.22
N LYS A 198 12.23 17.46 2.36
CA LYS A 198 13.35 16.89 1.61
C LYS A 198 13.33 15.35 1.62
N ASN A 199 13.53 14.74 0.45
CA ASN A 199 13.42 13.30 0.17
C ASN A 199 12.02 12.68 0.32
N GLY A 200 10.97 13.50 0.53
CA GLY A 200 9.59 13.04 0.70
C GLY A 200 8.78 13.03 -0.59
N CYS A 201 9.40 13.28 -1.75
CA CYS A 201 8.64 13.54 -2.99
C CYS A 201 8.43 12.34 -3.92
N ALA A 202 9.12 11.21 -3.71
CA ALA A 202 9.19 10.12 -4.69
C ALA A 202 7.82 9.51 -5.04
N ALA A 203 6.97 9.21 -4.04
CA ALA A 203 5.64 8.63 -4.27
C ALA A 203 4.70 9.64 -4.97
N VAL A 204 4.74 10.91 -4.55
CA VAL A 204 3.95 11.97 -5.17
C VAL A 204 4.40 12.19 -6.61
N ALA A 205 5.70 12.32 -6.86
CA ALA A 205 6.29 12.47 -8.19
C ALA A 205 5.88 11.34 -9.14
N HIS A 206 5.88 10.09 -8.66
CA HIS A 206 5.39 8.95 -9.42
C HIS A 206 3.92 9.14 -9.84
N ARG A 207 3.04 9.45 -8.89
CA ARG A 207 1.59 9.61 -9.13
C ARG A 207 1.24 10.82 -10.00
N LEU A 208 2.07 11.86 -10.02
CA LEU A 208 1.86 13.00 -10.91
C LEU A 208 1.81 12.59 -12.39
N ALA A 209 2.50 11.52 -12.78
CA ALA A 209 2.47 11.01 -14.16
C ALA A 209 1.09 10.42 -14.56
N ALA A 210 0.21 10.16 -13.60
CA ALA A 210 -1.13 9.64 -13.85
C ALA A 210 -2.22 10.73 -13.92
N LEU A 211 -1.88 12.00 -13.65
CA LEU A 211 -2.83 13.10 -13.70
C LEU A 211 -3.13 13.53 -15.14
N ASP A 212 -4.25 14.23 -15.34
CA ASP A 212 -4.54 14.90 -16.62
C ASP A 212 -3.42 15.92 -16.92
N PRO A 213 -2.75 15.84 -18.10
CA PRO A 213 -1.68 16.77 -18.48
C PRO A 213 -2.06 18.25 -18.44
N LYS A 214 -3.36 18.59 -18.49
CA LYS A 214 -3.87 19.97 -18.36
C LYS A 214 -3.78 20.51 -16.94
N LEU A 215 -3.62 19.66 -15.92
CA LEU A 215 -3.41 20.09 -14.56
C LEU A 215 -1.98 20.59 -14.39
N ALA A 216 -1.83 21.90 -14.23
CA ALA A 216 -0.54 22.50 -13.91
C ALA A 216 -0.19 22.21 -12.43
N VAL A 217 0.61 21.16 -12.21
CA VAL A 217 1.10 20.78 -10.87
C VAL A 217 2.61 20.98 -10.80
N GLU A 218 3.07 21.73 -9.81
CA GLU A 218 4.49 21.91 -9.50
C GLU A 218 4.83 21.22 -8.18
N LEU A 219 5.95 20.50 -8.16
CA LEU A 219 6.45 19.79 -6.99
C LEU A 219 7.73 20.45 -6.48
N TYR A 220 7.79 20.66 -5.17
CA TYR A 220 8.95 21.23 -4.50
C TYR A 220 9.33 20.41 -3.27
N GLU A 221 10.63 20.35 -3.00
CA GLU A 221 11.15 19.89 -1.71
C GLU A 221 11.57 21.08 -0.85
N HIS A 222 11.20 21.04 0.43
CA HIS A 222 11.61 21.99 1.43
C HIS A 222 12.80 21.44 2.21
N ASP A 223 13.95 22.10 2.07
CA ASP A 223 15.10 21.89 2.94
C ASP A 223 14.93 22.77 4.18
N ALA A 224 14.52 22.16 5.30
CA ALA A 224 14.30 22.89 6.55
C ALA A 224 15.58 23.49 7.16
N ALA A 225 16.76 22.94 6.84
CA ALA A 225 18.04 23.44 7.36
C ALA A 225 18.50 24.69 6.62
N LEU A 226 18.32 24.71 5.29
CA LEU A 226 18.65 25.86 4.45
C LEU A 226 17.48 26.85 4.30
N ASN A 227 16.28 26.45 4.71
CA ASN A 227 15.02 27.14 4.47
C ASN A 227 14.85 27.55 3.00
N THR A 228 15.03 26.59 2.08
CA THR A 228 14.90 26.80 0.64
C THR A 228 13.93 25.82 0.02
N LEU A 229 13.39 26.19 -1.15
CA LEU A 229 12.53 25.32 -1.96
C LEU A 229 13.30 24.89 -3.22
N GLU A 230 13.44 23.58 -3.41
CA GLU A 230 13.99 23.01 -4.62
C GLU A 230 12.85 22.53 -5.53
N LYS A 231 12.80 23.00 -6.77
CA LYS A 231 11.81 22.52 -7.74
C LYS A 231 12.20 21.14 -8.24
N ILE A 232 11.30 20.17 -8.08
CA ILE A 232 11.52 18.80 -8.49
C ILE A 232 10.91 18.57 -9.87
N ASP A 233 11.67 17.88 -10.73
CA ASP A 233 11.15 17.30 -11.97
C ASP A 233 10.51 15.93 -11.65
N PRO A 234 9.17 15.80 -11.75
CA PRO A 234 8.49 14.56 -11.41
C PRO A 234 8.93 13.37 -12.26
N GLN A 235 9.36 13.59 -13.51
CA GLN A 235 9.81 12.51 -14.39
C GLN A 235 11.10 11.85 -13.90
N ARG A 236 11.97 12.63 -13.24
CA ARG A 236 13.23 12.12 -12.66
C ARG A 236 13.01 11.51 -11.28
N ALA A 237 12.19 12.14 -10.46
CA ALA A 237 11.95 11.71 -9.07
C ALA A 237 10.97 10.54 -8.94
N GLY A 238 10.07 10.35 -9.91
CA GLY A 238 9.01 9.34 -9.86
C GLY A 238 9.40 7.94 -10.37
N ASN A 239 10.68 7.68 -10.64
CA ASN A 239 11.13 6.38 -11.12
C ASN A 239 11.26 5.38 -9.95
N LEU A 240 10.12 4.87 -9.49
CA LEU A 240 10.07 3.83 -8.47
C LEU A 240 10.34 2.46 -9.12
N ASP A 241 11.39 1.78 -8.69
CA ASP A 241 11.70 0.41 -9.12
C ASP A 241 10.59 -0.54 -8.63
N ALA A 242 9.81 -1.12 -9.55
CA ALA A 242 8.84 -2.18 -9.27
C ALA A 242 9.12 -3.38 -10.18
N TRP A 243 9.59 -4.47 -9.58
CA TRP A 243 9.95 -5.69 -10.31
C TRP A 243 8.80 -6.68 -10.25
N LEU A 244 8.48 -7.32 -11.37
CA LEU A 244 7.56 -8.45 -11.38
C LEU A 244 8.21 -9.66 -10.72
N VAL A 245 7.43 -10.46 -10.00
CA VAL A 245 7.87 -11.79 -9.57
C VAL A 245 7.67 -12.76 -10.74
N PRO A 246 8.68 -13.53 -11.20
CA PRO A 246 8.46 -14.48 -12.27
C PRO A 246 7.43 -15.54 -11.90
N GLN A 247 6.47 -15.80 -12.79
CA GLN A 247 5.34 -16.68 -12.47
C GLN A 247 5.77 -18.14 -12.21
N HIS A 248 6.82 -18.60 -12.90
CA HIS A 248 7.37 -19.94 -12.70
C HIS A 248 7.96 -20.16 -11.29
N GLU A 249 8.44 -19.10 -10.61
CA GLU A 249 8.94 -19.22 -9.24
C GLU A 249 7.81 -19.50 -8.26
N SER A 250 6.68 -18.80 -8.42
CA SER A 250 5.46 -19.04 -7.65
C SER A 250 4.91 -20.45 -7.88
N GLU A 251 4.89 -20.93 -9.13
CA GLU A 251 4.45 -22.28 -9.48
C GLU A 251 5.37 -23.36 -8.91
N ALA A 252 6.68 -23.18 -9.02
CA ALA A 252 7.66 -24.11 -8.45
C ALA A 252 7.54 -24.20 -6.93
N LEU A 253 7.27 -23.07 -6.25
CA LEU A 253 7.08 -23.04 -4.80
C LEU A 253 5.79 -23.75 -4.37
N LEU A 254 4.69 -23.55 -5.11
CA LEU A 254 3.44 -24.29 -4.88
C LEU A 254 3.62 -25.80 -5.11
N ALA A 255 4.34 -26.20 -6.15
CA ALA A 255 4.63 -27.60 -6.43
C ALA A 255 5.41 -28.27 -5.30
N GLN A 256 6.39 -27.56 -4.71
CA GLN A 256 7.16 -28.04 -3.55
C GLN A 256 6.30 -28.21 -2.29
N ALA A 257 5.38 -27.27 -2.04
CA ALA A 257 4.54 -27.28 -0.84
C ALA A 257 3.36 -28.27 -0.91
N ARG A 258 2.98 -28.71 -2.12
CA ARG A 258 1.76 -29.48 -2.40
C ARG A 258 1.54 -30.67 -1.46
N SER A 259 2.51 -31.57 -1.34
CA SER A 259 2.36 -32.80 -0.55
C SER A 259 2.09 -32.55 0.94
N ALA A 260 2.64 -31.47 1.50
CA ALA A 260 2.44 -31.07 2.89
C ALA A 260 1.08 -30.37 3.13
N LEU A 261 0.54 -29.71 2.09
CA LEU A 261 -0.64 -28.86 2.21
C LEU A 261 -1.94 -29.49 1.73
N ASP A 262 -1.88 -30.50 0.85
CA ASP A 262 -3.05 -31.13 0.23
C ASP A 262 -4.10 -31.60 1.24
N ALA A 263 -3.67 -32.17 2.38
CA ALA A 263 -4.59 -32.62 3.43
C ALA A 263 -5.34 -31.47 4.13
N ILE A 264 -4.71 -30.29 4.26
CA ILE A 264 -5.33 -29.11 4.88
C ILE A 264 -6.32 -28.47 3.89
N VAL A 265 -5.90 -28.35 2.63
CA VAL A 265 -6.75 -27.81 1.55
C VAL A 265 -7.98 -28.70 1.35
N ALA A 266 -7.82 -30.02 1.37
CA ALA A 266 -8.94 -30.96 1.25
C ALA A 266 -9.96 -30.85 2.39
N GLY A 267 -9.59 -30.30 3.55
CA GLY A 267 -10.51 -30.08 4.67
C GLY A 267 -11.53 -28.96 4.42
N ALA A 268 -11.19 -27.98 3.57
CA ALA A 268 -12.08 -26.86 3.24
C ALA A 268 -11.72 -26.27 1.85
N PRO A 269 -11.94 -27.03 0.75
CA PRO A 269 -11.41 -26.70 -0.57
C PRO A 269 -12.00 -25.43 -1.19
N GLN A 270 -13.19 -25.02 -0.76
CA GLN A 270 -13.85 -23.78 -1.21
C GLN A 270 -13.44 -22.55 -0.39
N ALA A 271 -12.78 -22.74 0.77
CA ALA A 271 -12.45 -21.64 1.67
C ALA A 271 -10.94 -21.42 1.81
N VAL A 272 -10.13 -22.47 1.67
CA VAL A 272 -8.67 -22.40 1.81
C VAL A 272 -8.03 -22.13 0.45
N THR A 273 -7.27 -21.05 0.39
CA THR A 273 -6.51 -20.63 -0.80
C THR A 273 -5.01 -20.57 -0.49
N LEU A 274 -4.17 -20.88 -1.49
CA LEU A 274 -2.72 -20.84 -1.38
C LEU A 274 -2.16 -19.55 -1.99
N HIS A 275 -1.24 -18.91 -1.29
CA HIS A 275 -0.62 -17.64 -1.68
C HIS A 275 0.90 -17.77 -1.57
N PRO A 276 1.61 -18.02 -2.68
CA PRO A 276 3.06 -18.19 -2.66
C PRO A 276 3.75 -16.83 -2.48
N ALA A 277 4.70 -16.77 -1.55
CA ALA A 277 5.60 -15.65 -1.37
C ALA A 277 6.99 -16.06 -1.85
N ALA A 278 7.24 -15.94 -3.16
CA ALA A 278 8.50 -16.38 -3.79
C ALA A 278 9.75 -15.78 -3.12
N GLN A 279 9.66 -14.52 -2.66
CA GLN A 279 10.74 -13.80 -1.99
C GLN A 279 11.18 -14.46 -0.67
N SER A 280 10.22 -14.90 0.15
CA SER A 280 10.49 -15.59 1.42
C SER A 280 10.56 -17.10 1.28
N ARG A 281 10.18 -17.63 0.11
CA ARG A 281 10.03 -19.07 -0.18
C ARG A 281 9.01 -19.75 0.74
N GLU A 282 7.93 -19.04 1.04
CA GLU A 282 6.84 -19.53 1.88
C GLU A 282 5.54 -19.66 1.07
N VAL A 283 4.66 -20.57 1.48
CA VAL A 283 3.29 -20.65 0.94
C VAL A 283 2.31 -20.40 2.07
N TRP A 284 1.55 -19.32 1.96
CA TRP A 284 0.53 -18.95 2.93
C TRP A 284 -0.81 -19.60 2.60
N LEU A 285 -1.47 -20.14 3.62
CA LEU A 285 -2.82 -20.67 3.55
C LEU A 285 -3.77 -19.64 4.15
N ARG A 286 -4.75 -19.23 3.36
CA ARG A 286 -5.74 -18.24 3.75
C ARG A 286 -7.14 -18.85 3.71
N TYR A 287 -7.86 -18.77 4.83
CA TYR A 287 -9.27 -19.11 4.93
C TYR A 287 -10.09 -17.87 4.59
N ARG A 288 -10.63 -17.80 3.37
CA ARG A 288 -11.37 -16.65 2.84
C ARG A 288 -10.62 -15.34 3.09
N GLY A 289 -9.37 -15.33 2.65
CA GLY A 289 -8.46 -14.20 2.80
C GLY A 289 -7.72 -14.09 4.14
N LEU A 290 -8.19 -14.70 5.23
CA LEU A 290 -7.50 -14.63 6.52
C LEU A 290 -6.40 -15.69 6.60
N ALA A 291 -5.15 -15.27 6.77
CA ALA A 291 -4.03 -16.19 6.97
C ALA A 291 -4.23 -17.00 8.27
N PHE A 292 -4.09 -18.32 8.16
CA PHE A 292 -4.20 -19.22 9.33
C PHE A 292 -3.11 -20.30 9.35
N ALA A 293 -2.40 -20.51 8.24
CA ALA A 293 -1.28 -21.43 8.18
C ALA A 293 -0.25 -20.99 7.11
N ARG A 294 0.94 -21.56 7.22
CA ARG A 294 2.12 -21.25 6.43
C ARG A 294 2.91 -22.53 6.21
N TRP A 295 3.33 -22.78 4.98
CA TRP A 295 4.39 -23.73 4.67
C TRP A 295 5.72 -22.99 4.51
N ASP A 296 6.76 -23.53 5.13
CA ASP A 296 8.13 -23.03 5.08
C ASP A 296 9.10 -24.21 5.10
N ASN A 297 9.79 -24.40 3.99
CA ASN A 297 10.85 -25.39 3.81
C ASN A 297 10.46 -26.80 4.31
N GLY A 298 9.33 -27.32 3.83
CA GLY A 298 8.84 -28.66 4.14
C GLY A 298 8.03 -28.77 5.45
N ARG A 299 8.01 -27.73 6.29
CA ARG A 299 7.24 -27.70 7.54
C ARG A 299 6.01 -26.82 7.39
N VAL A 300 4.95 -27.19 8.11
CA VAL A 300 3.71 -26.41 8.17
C VAL A 300 3.57 -25.82 9.56
N PHE A 301 3.32 -24.53 9.64
CA PHE A 301 2.99 -23.81 10.85
C PHE A 301 1.57 -23.28 10.73
N PHE A 302 0.81 -23.29 11.82
CA PHE A 302 -0.57 -22.80 11.83
C PHE A 302 -0.87 -22.00 13.08
N GLY A 303 -1.85 -21.10 12.96
CA GLY A 303 -2.07 -20.04 13.93
C GLY A 303 -2.84 -18.87 13.33
N ILE A 304 -3.61 -18.18 14.16
CA ILE A 304 -4.22 -16.90 13.81
C ILE A 304 -3.58 -15.85 14.72
N ASN A 305 -3.12 -14.74 14.15
CA ASN A 305 -2.31 -13.71 14.83
C ASN A 305 -0.93 -14.25 15.28
N ASP A 306 -0.40 -13.80 16.41
CA ASP A 306 0.97 -14.08 16.87
C ASP A 306 1.16 -15.50 17.44
N ALA A 307 0.09 -16.28 17.56
CA ALA A 307 0.13 -17.64 18.08
C ALA A 307 0.35 -18.65 16.94
N SER A 308 1.60 -18.96 16.62
CA SER A 308 1.97 -19.96 15.61
C SER A 308 2.57 -21.22 16.25
N GLU A 309 2.08 -22.39 15.87
CA GLU A 309 2.65 -23.69 16.26
C GLU A 309 2.94 -24.57 15.04
N GLU A 310 3.92 -25.47 15.15
CA GLU A 310 4.25 -26.42 14.07
C GLU A 310 3.23 -27.56 13.99
N LEU A 311 2.86 -27.96 12.78
CA LEU A 311 1.97 -29.09 12.52
C LEU A 311 2.71 -30.41 12.75
N THR A 312 2.36 -31.06 13.85
CA THR A 312 2.84 -32.37 14.27
C THR A 312 1.64 -33.27 14.57
N PRO A 313 1.81 -34.59 14.71
CA PRO A 313 0.70 -35.47 15.08
C PRO A 313 -0.05 -35.03 16.35
N SER A 314 0.65 -34.43 17.32
CA SER A 314 0.04 -33.94 18.57
C SER A 314 -0.69 -32.60 18.43
N SER A 315 -0.28 -31.71 17.51
CA SER A 315 -0.95 -30.41 17.29
C SER A 315 -2.09 -30.47 16.26
N ARG A 316 -2.24 -31.59 15.52
CA ARG A 316 -3.37 -31.83 14.60
C ARG A 316 -4.77 -31.53 15.18
N PRO A 317 -5.10 -31.88 16.43
CA PRO A 317 -6.38 -31.51 17.04
C PRO A 317 -6.58 -30.00 17.14
N THR A 318 -5.53 -29.23 17.45
CA THR A 318 -5.62 -27.76 17.53
C THR A 318 -5.89 -27.14 16.16
N LEU A 319 -5.22 -27.61 15.11
CA LEU A 319 -5.50 -27.18 13.74
C LEU A 319 -6.96 -27.44 13.36
N ARG A 320 -7.50 -28.62 13.71
CA ARG A 320 -8.92 -28.94 13.47
C ARG A 320 -9.85 -27.98 14.20
N ARG A 321 -9.53 -27.59 15.43
CA ARG A 321 -10.31 -26.59 16.18
C ARG A 321 -10.28 -25.23 15.49
N ILE A 322 -9.10 -24.75 15.06
CA ILE A 322 -8.99 -23.48 14.32
C ILE A 322 -9.82 -23.50 13.04
N LEU A 323 -9.73 -24.59 12.26
CA LEU A 323 -10.55 -24.74 11.05
C LEU A 323 -12.05 -24.77 11.36
N HIS A 324 -12.45 -25.41 12.47
CA HIS A 324 -13.84 -25.39 12.92
C HIS A 324 -14.30 -23.97 13.31
N ASP A 325 -13.50 -23.23 14.08
CA ASP A 325 -13.83 -21.85 14.47
C ASP A 325 -13.94 -20.93 13.25
N LEU A 326 -13.05 -21.10 12.26
CA LEU A 326 -13.10 -20.40 10.98
C LEU A 326 -14.38 -20.76 10.21
N GLU A 327 -14.76 -22.03 10.16
CA GLU A 327 -15.97 -22.48 9.49
C GLU A 327 -17.25 -21.94 10.14
N VAL A 328 -17.28 -21.85 11.47
CA VAL A 328 -18.43 -21.33 12.21
C VAL A 328 -18.54 -19.81 12.09
N HIS A 329 -17.43 -19.10 12.30
CA HIS A 329 -17.43 -17.65 12.48
C HIS A 329 -17.07 -16.85 11.23
N ARG A 330 -16.23 -17.38 10.34
CA ARG A 330 -15.84 -16.72 9.08
C ARG A 330 -16.68 -17.25 7.90
N HIS A 331 -17.98 -17.45 8.16
CA HIS A 331 -18.97 -17.98 7.22
C HIS A 331 -19.83 -16.85 6.59
N PRO A 332 -20.35 -16.96 5.34
CA PRO A 332 -21.18 -15.89 4.74
C PRO A 332 -22.52 -15.74 5.47
N LEU A 333 -22.96 -16.85 6.07
CA LEU A 333 -24.19 -16.99 6.84
C LEU A 333 -23.92 -17.03 8.35
N ALA A 334 -22.76 -16.53 8.80
CA ALA A 334 -22.45 -16.46 10.23
C ALA A 334 -23.56 -15.70 10.97
N ARG A 335 -24.03 -16.28 12.09
CA ARG A 335 -25.07 -15.67 12.94
C ARG A 335 -24.54 -14.45 13.68
N ASP A 336 -23.28 -14.52 14.14
CA ASP A 336 -22.59 -13.42 14.80
C ASP A 336 -21.60 -12.75 13.83
N THR A 337 -22.05 -11.67 13.19
CA THR A 337 -21.21 -10.87 12.29
C THR A 337 -20.26 -9.93 13.04
N ARG A 338 -20.38 -9.81 14.37
CA ARG A 338 -19.50 -8.99 15.23
C ARG A 338 -18.29 -9.77 15.73
N HIS A 339 -18.29 -11.10 15.56
CA HIS A 339 -17.16 -11.95 15.89
C HIS A 339 -15.85 -11.44 15.22
N SER A 340 -14.73 -11.54 15.93
CA SER A 340 -13.43 -11.04 15.45
C SER A 340 -13.01 -11.68 14.12
N LEU A 341 -13.11 -13.01 14.02
CA LEU A 341 -12.83 -13.77 12.79
C LEU A 341 -13.70 -13.38 11.59
N HIS A 342 -14.94 -12.92 11.83
CA HIS A 342 -15.82 -12.47 10.75
C HIS A 342 -15.40 -11.09 10.20
N ARG A 343 -14.94 -10.19 11.09
CA ARG A 343 -14.58 -8.82 10.75
C ARG A 343 -13.14 -8.66 10.26
N ALA A 344 -12.24 -9.56 10.64
CA ALA A 344 -10.82 -9.49 10.29
C ALA A 344 -10.55 -9.47 8.79
N GLN A 345 -9.65 -8.59 8.32
CA GLN A 345 -9.17 -8.49 6.94
C GLN A 345 -10.31 -8.59 5.90
N PRO A 346 -11.27 -7.66 5.91
CA PRO A 346 -12.44 -7.73 5.06
C PRO A 346 -12.08 -7.58 3.56
N GLU A 347 -11.08 -6.77 3.22
CA GLU A 347 -10.54 -6.64 1.87
C GLU A 347 -9.99 -7.96 1.34
N ARG A 348 -9.27 -8.73 2.18
CA ARG A 348 -8.74 -10.05 1.79
C ARG A 348 -9.84 -11.08 1.59
N TRP A 349 -10.94 -10.99 2.34
CA TRP A 349 -12.12 -11.81 2.07
C TRP A 349 -12.70 -11.42 0.70
N LEU A 350 -12.91 -10.13 0.46
CA LEU A 350 -13.43 -9.65 -0.81
C LEU A 350 -12.54 -10.08 -2.00
N GLU A 351 -11.22 -9.94 -1.88
CA GLU A 351 -10.24 -10.44 -2.86
C GLU A 351 -10.42 -11.94 -3.11
N SER A 352 -10.56 -12.76 -2.07
CA SER A 352 -10.74 -14.21 -2.25
C SER A 352 -12.03 -14.55 -3.03
N MET A 353 -13.11 -13.80 -2.81
CA MET A 353 -14.37 -13.99 -3.56
C MET A 353 -14.24 -13.53 -5.01
N VAL A 354 -13.54 -12.41 -5.24
CA VAL A 354 -13.31 -11.87 -6.58
C VAL A 354 -12.40 -12.79 -7.38
N ARG A 355 -11.40 -13.42 -6.75
CA ARG A 355 -10.53 -14.42 -7.39
C ARG A 355 -11.27 -15.70 -7.76
N GLU A 356 -12.22 -16.12 -6.93
CA GLU A 356 -13.04 -17.32 -7.18
C GLU A 356 -13.85 -17.17 -8.48
N ASP A 357 -14.45 -16.00 -8.71
CA ASP A 357 -15.18 -15.69 -9.94
C ASP A 357 -15.08 -14.20 -10.30
N ILE A 358 -14.03 -13.85 -11.06
CA ILE A 358 -13.73 -12.50 -11.54
C ILE A 358 -14.83 -11.99 -12.49
N THR A 359 -15.53 -12.91 -13.14
CA THR A 359 -16.58 -12.56 -14.11
C THR A 359 -17.81 -11.96 -13.43
N ARG A 360 -17.93 -12.11 -12.11
CA ARG A 360 -18.94 -11.41 -11.28
C ARG A 360 -18.68 -9.91 -11.20
N VAL A 361 -17.41 -9.47 -11.28
CA VAL A 361 -17.07 -8.05 -11.36
C VAL A 361 -17.41 -7.54 -12.75
N ASP A 362 -16.92 -8.21 -13.79
CA ASP A 362 -17.22 -7.92 -15.18
C ASP A 362 -17.05 -9.17 -16.07
N ALA A 363 -18.07 -9.47 -16.86
CA ALA A 363 -18.10 -10.63 -17.75
C ALA A 363 -17.03 -10.56 -18.85
N MET A 364 -16.43 -9.38 -19.12
CA MET A 364 -15.33 -9.27 -20.09
C MET A 364 -14.00 -9.80 -19.56
N LEU A 365 -13.85 -9.98 -18.25
CA LEU A 365 -12.61 -10.48 -17.63
C LEU A 365 -12.44 -11.98 -17.83
N ASP A 366 -11.19 -12.44 -17.92
CA ASP A 366 -10.83 -13.83 -18.14
C ASP A 366 -10.54 -14.54 -16.81
N GLN A 367 -11.45 -15.44 -16.42
CA GLN A 367 -11.36 -16.24 -15.18
C GLN A 367 -10.08 -17.08 -15.07
N ARG A 368 -9.44 -17.40 -16.20
CA ARG A 368 -8.22 -18.23 -16.20
C ARG A 368 -7.03 -17.51 -15.60
N PHE A 369 -7.04 -16.18 -15.58
CA PHE A 369 -5.87 -15.37 -15.24
C PHE A 369 -6.22 -14.30 -14.21
N VAL A 370 -6.03 -14.64 -12.94
CA VAL A 370 -6.21 -13.71 -11.82
C VAL A 370 -5.02 -13.83 -10.87
N TYR A 371 -4.13 -12.85 -10.95
CA TYR A 371 -2.89 -12.83 -10.20
C TYR A 371 -2.97 -11.82 -9.04
N ALA A 372 -2.68 -12.27 -7.84
CA ALA A 372 -2.47 -11.41 -6.67
C ALA A 372 -0.96 -11.23 -6.44
N GLN A 373 -0.56 -10.13 -5.80
CA GLN A 373 0.83 -9.92 -5.34
C GLN A 373 1.89 -10.01 -6.45
N VAL A 374 1.63 -9.40 -7.59
CA VAL A 374 2.47 -9.50 -8.81
C VAL A 374 3.84 -8.81 -8.65
N PHE A 375 3.90 -7.74 -7.86
CA PHE A 375 5.13 -6.98 -7.65
C PHE A 375 5.93 -7.46 -6.45
N ALA A 376 7.24 -7.55 -6.63
CA ALA A 376 8.21 -7.72 -5.58
C ALA A 376 8.19 -6.49 -4.66
N ASN A 377 7.98 -6.69 -3.34
CA ASN A 377 8.00 -5.62 -2.33
C ASN A 377 9.25 -4.73 -2.48
N ALA A 378 9.07 -3.56 -3.05
CA ALA A 378 10.11 -2.55 -3.23
C ALA A 378 9.81 -1.35 -2.35
N GLY A 379 10.25 -1.46 -1.08
CA GLY A 379 10.63 -0.35 -0.20
C GLY A 379 9.76 0.92 -0.19
N GLY A 380 8.44 0.82 -0.20
CA GLY A 380 7.54 1.96 -0.01
C GLY A 380 6.20 1.54 0.59
N GLU A 381 5.65 2.39 1.47
CA GLU A 381 4.44 2.22 2.32
C GLU A 381 3.12 1.88 1.57
N HIS A 382 3.13 1.57 0.28
CA HIS A 382 1.90 1.43 -0.52
C HIS A 382 1.64 0.00 -1.01
N GLY A 383 0.96 -0.76 -0.14
CA GLY A 383 -0.27 -1.51 -0.42
C GLY A 383 -0.37 -2.36 -1.66
N ILE A 384 0.46 -3.41 -1.79
CA ILE A 384 0.42 -4.51 -2.79
C ILE A 384 -0.82 -4.51 -3.72
N LEU A 385 -0.62 -4.38 -5.05
CA LEU A 385 -1.69 -4.51 -6.06
C LEU A 385 -2.61 -5.66 -5.71
N ASP A 386 -3.89 -5.36 -5.55
CA ASP A 386 -4.87 -6.37 -5.16
C ASP A 386 -4.95 -7.46 -6.22
N LEU A 387 -5.34 -7.13 -7.46
CA LEU A 387 -5.36 -8.11 -8.57
C LEU A 387 -4.90 -7.52 -9.91
N LEU A 388 -4.15 -8.32 -10.65
CA LEU A 388 -3.85 -8.15 -12.07
C LEU A 388 -4.56 -9.25 -12.87
N THR A 389 -5.29 -8.86 -13.90
CA THR A 389 -6.02 -9.78 -14.78
C THR A 389 -5.98 -9.28 -16.22
N VAL A 390 -6.71 -9.96 -17.11
CA VAL A 390 -6.84 -9.63 -18.52
C VAL A 390 -8.29 -9.81 -18.96
N THR A 391 -8.71 -9.00 -19.91
CA THR A 391 -9.97 -9.20 -20.62
C THR A 391 -9.86 -10.36 -21.60
N ARG A 392 -10.99 -10.92 -22.02
CA ARG A 392 -11.05 -11.97 -23.06
C ARG A 392 -10.49 -11.53 -24.41
N SER A 393 -10.38 -10.22 -24.66
CA SER A 393 -9.76 -9.65 -25.86
C SER A 393 -8.25 -9.42 -25.72
N GLY A 394 -7.65 -9.68 -24.55
CA GLY A 394 -6.21 -9.55 -24.31
C GLY A 394 -5.77 -8.19 -23.77
N ARG A 395 -6.68 -7.28 -23.41
CA ARG A 395 -6.35 -6.01 -22.72
C ARG A 395 -6.15 -6.26 -21.23
N LEU A 396 -5.03 -5.82 -20.66
CA LEU A 396 -4.76 -5.93 -19.22
C LEU A 396 -5.77 -5.11 -18.41
N ALA A 397 -6.06 -5.58 -17.19
CA ALA A 397 -6.87 -4.86 -16.21
C ALA A 397 -6.28 -5.01 -14.81
N ILE A 398 -6.26 -3.92 -14.05
CA ILE A 398 -5.99 -3.93 -12.62
C ILE A 398 -7.30 -3.80 -11.86
N ILE A 399 -7.39 -4.44 -10.70
CA ILE A 399 -8.55 -4.33 -9.82
C ILE A 399 -8.03 -3.93 -8.44
N GLU A 400 -8.55 -2.82 -7.93
CA GLU A 400 -8.30 -2.32 -6.59
C GLU A 400 -9.58 -2.47 -5.76
N LEU A 401 -9.47 -3.13 -4.60
CA LEU A 401 -10.57 -3.56 -3.77
C LEU A 401 -10.58 -2.80 -2.44
N LYS A 402 -11.76 -2.33 -2.01
CA LYS A 402 -11.96 -1.81 -0.66
C LYS A 402 -13.26 -2.32 -0.07
N ALA A 403 -13.22 -2.80 1.18
CA ALA A 403 -14.43 -3.23 1.89
C ALA A 403 -15.03 -2.11 2.74
N SER A 404 -14.28 -1.03 2.94
CA SER A 404 -14.65 0.16 3.70
C SER A 404 -14.34 1.44 2.90
N GLU A 405 -14.82 2.57 3.40
CA GLU A 405 -14.59 3.86 2.76
C GLU A 405 -13.11 4.24 2.77
N HIS A 406 -12.57 4.63 1.61
CA HIS A 406 -11.16 4.90 1.46
C HIS A 406 -10.91 6.05 0.47
N ILE A 407 -10.47 7.20 0.99
CA ILE A 407 -10.30 8.43 0.20
C ILE A 407 -9.15 8.35 -0.82
N HIS A 408 -8.09 7.60 -0.53
CA HIS A 408 -6.92 7.51 -1.42
C HIS A 408 -7.09 6.49 -2.55
N LEU A 409 -8.24 5.80 -2.62
CA LEU A 409 -8.49 4.70 -3.55
C LEU A 409 -8.15 5.07 -5.01
N PRO A 410 -8.56 6.23 -5.57
CA PRO A 410 -8.21 6.59 -6.95
C PRO A 410 -6.70 6.73 -7.19
N LEU A 411 -5.97 7.36 -6.27
CA LEU A 411 -4.52 7.58 -6.43
C LEU A 411 -3.70 6.31 -6.13
N GLN A 412 -4.20 5.40 -5.29
CA GLN A 412 -3.62 4.07 -5.13
C GLN A 412 -3.74 3.26 -6.42
N ALA A 413 -4.92 3.27 -7.06
CA ALA A 413 -5.10 2.59 -8.34
C ALA A 413 -4.25 3.21 -9.46
N ALA A 414 -4.12 4.54 -9.48
CA ALA A 414 -3.26 5.26 -10.43
C ALA A 414 -1.77 4.88 -10.29
N ASP A 415 -1.28 4.72 -9.06
CA ASP A 415 0.08 4.23 -8.77
C ASP A 415 0.32 2.87 -9.43
N TYR A 416 -0.61 1.94 -9.26
CA TYR A 416 -0.51 0.62 -9.87
C TYR A 416 -0.63 0.63 -11.38
N TRP A 417 -1.54 1.44 -11.91
CA TRP A 417 -1.72 1.57 -13.34
C TRP A 417 -0.43 2.02 -14.03
N LEU A 418 0.29 2.97 -13.46
CA LEU A 418 1.59 3.42 -13.99
C LEU A 418 2.62 2.28 -14.01
N ARG A 419 2.72 1.50 -12.92
CA ARG A 419 3.65 0.37 -12.83
C ARG A 419 3.32 -0.71 -13.85
N VAL A 420 2.05 -1.12 -13.95
CA VAL A 420 1.61 -2.16 -14.90
C VAL A 420 1.76 -1.68 -16.33
N ARG A 421 1.43 -0.41 -16.63
CA ARG A 421 1.61 0.17 -17.96
C ARG A 421 3.08 0.15 -18.38
N ARG A 422 4.00 0.55 -17.50
CA ARG A 422 5.44 0.48 -17.77
C ARG A 422 5.87 -0.95 -18.07
N GLN A 423 5.37 -1.93 -17.30
CA GLN A 423 5.74 -3.33 -17.50
C GLN A 423 5.13 -3.98 -18.74
N LEU A 424 3.97 -3.50 -19.18
CA LEU A 424 3.41 -3.86 -20.48
C LEU A 424 4.29 -3.34 -21.62
N GLN A 425 4.70 -2.06 -21.55
CA GLN A 425 5.52 -1.40 -22.56
C GLN A 425 6.93 -1.97 -22.67
N SER A 426 7.52 -2.42 -21.56
CA SER A 426 8.83 -3.09 -21.55
C SER A 426 8.77 -4.54 -22.05
N GLY A 427 7.57 -5.12 -22.21
CA GLY A 427 7.37 -6.53 -22.52
C GLY A 427 7.66 -7.48 -21.35
N GLU A 428 7.91 -6.96 -20.14
CA GLU A 428 8.24 -7.77 -18.97
C GLU A 428 7.08 -8.69 -18.55
N ILE A 429 5.82 -8.26 -18.69
CA ILE A 429 4.64 -9.07 -18.33
C ILE A 429 4.69 -10.46 -19.01
N ALA A 430 4.84 -10.49 -20.34
CA ALA A 430 4.92 -11.74 -21.09
C ALA A 430 6.22 -12.50 -20.80
N ARG A 431 7.35 -11.79 -20.72
CA ARG A 431 8.67 -12.39 -20.43
C ARG A 431 8.71 -13.10 -19.07
N TYR A 432 7.98 -12.60 -18.08
CA TYR A 432 7.91 -13.16 -16.73
C TYR A 432 6.87 -14.30 -16.61
N GLY A 433 6.22 -14.68 -17.71
CA GLY A 433 5.33 -15.83 -17.78
C GLY A 433 3.88 -15.55 -17.41
N TYR A 434 3.46 -14.29 -17.36
CA TYR A 434 2.06 -13.94 -17.12
C TYR A 434 1.21 -14.12 -18.38
N PHE A 435 -0.05 -14.53 -18.19
CA PHE A 435 -1.06 -14.68 -19.25
C PHE A 435 -0.64 -15.62 -20.42
N PRO A 436 -0.17 -16.84 -20.13
CA PRO A 436 0.26 -17.77 -21.17
C PRO A 436 -0.85 -18.06 -22.19
N GLY A 437 -0.53 -17.98 -23.47
CA GLY A 437 -1.48 -18.23 -24.57
C GLY A 437 -2.44 -17.06 -24.86
N VAL A 438 -2.26 -15.89 -24.22
CA VAL A 438 -3.02 -14.68 -24.53
C VAL A 438 -2.16 -13.73 -25.35
N ALA A 439 -2.69 -13.25 -26.48
CA ALA A 439 -2.09 -12.14 -27.22
C ALA A 439 -2.40 -10.82 -26.49
N LEU A 440 -1.45 -10.34 -25.68
CA LEU A 440 -1.61 -9.11 -24.91
C LEU A 440 -1.66 -7.88 -25.82
N GLN A 441 -2.69 -7.06 -25.65
CA GLN A 441 -2.81 -5.77 -26.32
C GLN A 441 -1.82 -4.77 -25.73
N GLN A 442 -1.23 -3.92 -26.56
CA GLN A 442 -0.38 -2.80 -26.15
C GLN A 442 -1.17 -1.54 -25.75
N ALA A 443 -2.45 -1.71 -25.42
CA ALA A 443 -3.32 -0.63 -24.94
C ALA A 443 -3.10 -0.39 -23.44
N PRO A 444 -3.30 0.84 -22.93
CA PRO A 444 -3.25 1.11 -21.50
C PRO A 444 -4.19 0.16 -20.71
N PRO A 445 -3.76 -0.35 -19.54
CA PRO A 445 -4.59 -1.24 -18.74
C PRO A 445 -5.90 -0.57 -18.31
N LEU A 446 -6.99 -1.35 -18.24
CA LEU A 446 -8.22 -0.94 -17.58
C LEU A 446 -8.01 -0.88 -16.06
N VAL A 447 -8.73 0.00 -15.38
CA VAL A 447 -8.70 0.12 -13.92
C VAL A 447 -10.09 -0.14 -13.36
N TYR A 448 -10.24 -1.16 -12.53
CA TYR A 448 -11.49 -1.45 -11.84
C TYR A 448 -11.37 -1.04 -10.37
N LEU A 449 -12.23 -0.12 -9.93
CA LEU A 449 -12.38 0.21 -8.51
C LEU A 449 -13.59 -0.53 -7.97
N VAL A 450 -13.37 -1.50 -7.08
CA VAL A 450 -14.41 -2.41 -6.61
C VAL A 450 -14.61 -2.23 -5.10
N ALA A 451 -15.80 -1.78 -4.72
CA ALA A 451 -16.17 -1.58 -3.32
C ALA A 451 -17.68 -1.75 -3.13
N PRO A 452 -18.18 -1.95 -1.89
CA PRO A 452 -19.61 -1.81 -1.63
C PRO A 452 -20.09 -0.42 -2.07
N ALA A 453 -21.23 -0.35 -2.75
CA ALA A 453 -21.67 0.85 -3.47
C ALA A 453 -21.82 2.08 -2.54
N LEU A 454 -22.20 1.87 -1.27
CA LEU A 454 -22.37 2.94 -0.29
C LEU A 454 -21.06 3.28 0.46
N ARG A 455 -19.93 2.69 0.06
CA ARG A 455 -18.62 2.85 0.68
C ARG A 455 -17.61 3.56 -0.23
N PHE A 456 -18.01 4.01 -1.41
CA PHE A 456 -17.17 4.96 -2.14
C PHE A 456 -17.15 6.30 -1.41
N HIS A 457 -15.95 6.83 -1.16
CA HIS A 457 -15.80 8.13 -0.53
C HIS A 457 -16.41 9.22 -1.43
N PRO A 458 -17.13 10.23 -0.92
CA PRO A 458 -17.76 11.28 -1.74
C PRO A 458 -16.80 11.99 -2.69
N ALA A 459 -15.54 12.19 -2.27
CA ALA A 459 -14.50 12.80 -3.08
C ALA A 459 -13.94 11.91 -4.22
N THR A 460 -14.44 10.68 -4.40
CA THR A 460 -13.94 9.75 -5.43
C THR A 460 -14.09 10.35 -6.82
N ASP A 461 -15.27 10.89 -7.16
CA ASP A 461 -15.52 11.51 -8.47
C ASP A 461 -14.59 12.69 -8.74
N ASP A 462 -14.35 13.51 -7.73
CA ASP A 462 -13.49 14.69 -7.82
C ASP A 462 -12.04 14.32 -8.14
N LEU A 463 -11.55 13.24 -7.51
CA LEU A 463 -10.21 12.72 -7.74
C LEU A 463 -10.10 12.03 -9.10
N LEU A 464 -11.11 11.26 -9.53
CA LEU A 464 -11.14 10.61 -10.84
C LEU A 464 -11.07 11.65 -11.98
N ASN A 465 -11.77 12.77 -11.82
CA ASN A 465 -11.73 13.88 -12.79
C ASN A 465 -10.35 14.56 -12.90
N CYS A 466 -9.42 14.28 -11.98
CA CYS A 466 -8.05 14.79 -12.03
C CYS A 466 -7.08 13.82 -12.74
N LEU A 467 -7.50 12.58 -13.03
CA LEU A 467 -6.66 11.56 -13.65
C LEU A 467 -6.65 11.68 -15.18
N SER A 468 -5.60 11.14 -15.80
CA SER A 468 -5.45 11.12 -17.25
C SER A 468 -6.60 10.36 -17.91
N THR A 469 -7.12 10.91 -19.02
CA THR A 469 -8.16 10.28 -19.84
C THR A 469 -7.70 8.98 -20.51
N GLU A 470 -6.39 8.71 -20.57
CA GLU A 470 -5.85 7.41 -21.01
C GLU A 470 -6.11 6.29 -19.99
N MET A 471 -6.41 6.65 -18.74
CA MET A 471 -6.77 5.71 -17.68
C MET A 471 -8.28 5.49 -17.71
N GLU A 472 -8.70 4.45 -18.43
CA GLU A 472 -10.09 4.02 -18.44
C GLU A 472 -10.44 3.32 -17.12
N ILE A 473 -11.22 4.01 -16.29
CA ILE A 473 -11.60 3.57 -14.95
C ILE A 473 -13.06 3.14 -14.94
N VAL A 474 -13.33 1.97 -14.38
CA VAL A 474 -14.66 1.41 -14.16
C VAL A 474 -14.90 1.27 -12.66
N ARG A 475 -15.88 2.00 -12.13
CA ARG A 475 -16.34 1.83 -10.75
C ARG A 475 -17.37 0.72 -10.68
N VAL A 476 -17.13 -0.26 -9.83
CA VAL A 476 -18.02 -1.39 -9.60
C VAL A 476 -18.51 -1.35 -8.16
N GLY A 477 -19.78 -0.96 -7.99
CA GLY A 477 -20.47 -0.97 -6.70
C GLY A 477 -21.09 -2.33 -6.42
N LEU A 478 -20.67 -2.96 -5.33
CA LEU A 478 -21.22 -4.21 -4.83
C LEU A 478 -22.37 -3.97 -3.83
N ALA A 479 -23.26 -4.94 -3.67
CA ALA A 479 -24.23 -4.91 -2.59
C ALA A 479 -23.53 -4.97 -1.21
N GLU A 480 -24.06 -4.29 -0.18
CA GLU A 480 -23.48 -4.27 1.19
C GLU A 480 -23.30 -5.67 1.78
N GLY A 481 -24.17 -6.61 1.43
CA GLY A 481 -24.10 -8.02 1.82
C GLY A 481 -23.11 -8.87 1.01
N TRP A 482 -22.08 -8.27 0.42
CA TRP A 482 -21.15 -8.90 -0.55
C TRP A 482 -20.53 -10.20 -0.04
N ARG A 483 -20.33 -10.38 1.27
CA ARG A 483 -19.84 -11.64 1.85
C ARG A 483 -20.70 -12.85 1.50
N ARG A 484 -22.01 -12.66 1.28
CA ARG A 484 -22.99 -13.69 0.88
C ARG A 484 -22.97 -14.01 -0.61
N GLY A 485 -22.27 -13.22 -1.40
CA GLY A 485 -22.17 -13.36 -2.84
C GLY A 485 -21.89 -12.02 -3.50
N LEU A 486 -21.02 -12.03 -4.50
CA LEU A 486 -20.70 -10.84 -5.29
C LEU A 486 -21.88 -10.51 -6.20
N ARG A 487 -22.60 -9.44 -5.85
CA ARG A 487 -23.65 -8.87 -6.67
C ARG A 487 -23.32 -7.42 -6.98
N VAL A 488 -23.03 -7.14 -8.25
CA VAL A 488 -22.86 -5.79 -8.76
C VAL A 488 -24.23 -5.10 -8.81
N VAL A 489 -24.33 -3.94 -8.16
CA VAL A 489 -25.52 -3.08 -8.15
C VAL A 489 -25.30 -1.78 -8.92
N MET A 490 -24.04 -1.45 -9.21
CA MET A 490 -23.64 -0.25 -9.96
C MET A 490 -22.39 -0.57 -10.78
N ARG A 491 -22.36 -0.12 -12.04
CA ARG A 491 -21.16 -0.05 -12.87
C ARG A 491 -21.15 1.28 -13.60
N GLN A 492 -20.10 2.08 -13.42
CA GLN A 492 -19.97 3.44 -13.97
C GLN A 492 -18.60 3.70 -14.52
#